data_AF-A0A6B0XDB8-F1
#
_entry.id   AF-A0A6B0XDB8-F1
#
_cell.length_a   1.000
_cell.length_b   1.000
_cell.length_c   1.000
_cell.angle_alpha   90.00
_cell.angle_beta   90.00
_cell.angle_gamma   90.00
#
_symmetry.space_group_name_H-M   'P 1'
#
loop_
_entity.id
_entity.type
_entity.pdbx_description
1 polymer ?
#
loop_
_entity_poly.entity_id
_entity_poly.type
_entity_poly.pdbx_seq_one_letter_code
_entity_poly.pdbx_strand_id
1 'polypeptide(L)'
;HVSQDRADLEGMIGRSLDGRGSGGMATKLRAARLLMACGEMAVIAHGRKHRLCHILAGCEQGTLFLPTGRKLNSRHRWLGFASMSRGSAVIDRGAQRAIAEQDKSLLPVGVVSCEGEFDAGDVVQVIGEQGEKLGRGLCRYSASELRRILGMNSPEVASALGRPAREVIHRDDLVLF
;
A
#
# COMPACT_ATOMS: atom_id res chain seq x y z
N HIS A 1 -12.87 -23.46 9.32
CA HIS A 1 -13.51 -22.18 8.99
C HIS A 1 -13.06 -21.13 10.00
N VAL A 2 -12.26 -20.16 9.58
CA VAL A 2 -11.81 -19.06 10.44
C VAL A 2 -12.16 -17.77 9.71
N SER A 3 -13.33 -17.21 10.00
CA SER A 3 -13.62 -15.81 9.66
C SER A 3 -12.85 -14.98 10.68
N GLN A 4 -11.76 -14.34 10.27
CA GLN A 4 -11.00 -13.52 11.20
C GLN A 4 -10.81 -12.11 10.68
N ASP A 5 -11.31 -11.21 11.51
CA ASP A 5 -11.18 -9.77 11.44
C ASP A 5 -9.72 -9.34 11.35
N ARG A 6 -9.55 -8.13 10.81
CA ARG A 6 -8.28 -7.42 10.59
C ARG A 6 -7.36 -7.36 11.83
N ALA A 7 -7.90 -7.58 13.04
CA ALA A 7 -7.21 -7.53 14.33
C ALA A 7 -6.56 -8.86 14.78
N ASP A 8 -7.07 -10.02 14.37
CA ASP A 8 -6.61 -11.32 14.92
C ASP A 8 -5.26 -11.78 14.37
N LEU A 9 -4.93 -11.31 13.17
CA LEU A 9 -3.75 -11.73 12.43
C LEU A 9 -2.46 -11.12 12.97
N GLU A 10 -2.52 -10.05 13.78
CA GLU A 10 -1.38 -9.51 14.55
C GLU A 10 -1.25 -10.21 15.91
N GLY A 11 -2.37 -10.58 16.53
CA GLY A 11 -2.39 -11.41 17.74
C GLY A 11 -1.79 -12.81 17.54
N MET A 12 -1.98 -13.41 16.37
CA MET A 12 -1.38 -14.70 16.00
C MET A 12 0.15 -14.64 15.82
N ILE A 13 0.72 -13.47 15.55
CA ILE A 13 2.18 -13.28 15.41
C ILE A 13 2.85 -13.24 16.81
N GLY A 14 2.10 -12.91 17.86
CA GLY A 14 2.59 -12.74 19.23
C GLY A 14 2.84 -14.01 20.05
N ARG A 15 2.66 -15.22 19.49
CA ARG A 15 2.95 -16.49 20.19
C ARG A 15 3.67 -17.50 19.30
N SER A 16 4.87 -17.16 18.81
CA SER A 16 5.87 -18.20 18.57
C SER A 16 6.71 -18.34 19.84
N LEU A 17 6.29 -19.28 20.68
CA LEU A 17 7.19 -19.91 21.65
C LEU A 17 8.27 -20.60 20.82
N ASP A 18 9.53 -20.31 21.14
CA ASP A 18 10.77 -20.80 20.50
C ASP A 18 11.42 -19.77 19.57
N GLY A 19 12.42 -19.08 20.11
CA GLY A 19 13.19 -17.99 19.52
C GLY A 19 14.06 -18.34 18.31
N ARG A 20 13.55 -19.14 17.37
CA ARG A 20 14.15 -19.42 16.06
C ARG A 20 13.07 -19.47 14.97
N GLY A 21 12.79 -18.35 14.31
CA GLY A 21 12.05 -18.37 13.03
C GLY A 21 10.98 -17.32 12.76
N SER A 22 10.84 -16.28 13.58
CA SER A 22 9.80 -15.24 13.42
C SER A 22 9.85 -14.51 12.07
N GLY A 23 11.04 -14.29 11.49
CA GLY A 23 11.18 -13.58 10.20
C GLY A 23 10.56 -14.34 9.01
N GLY A 24 10.57 -15.67 9.05
CA GLY A 24 10.03 -16.50 7.97
C GLY A 24 8.51 -16.57 7.96
N MET A 25 7.87 -16.52 9.13
CA MET A 25 6.41 -16.60 9.25
C MET A 25 5.76 -15.24 8.98
N ALA A 26 6.33 -14.16 9.53
CA ALA A 26 5.86 -12.79 9.27
C ALA A 26 5.84 -12.49 7.75
N THR A 27 6.87 -12.90 7.03
CA THR A 27 6.93 -12.73 5.56
C THR A 27 5.85 -13.52 4.83
N LYS A 28 5.59 -14.77 5.24
CA LYS A 28 4.53 -15.60 4.63
C LYS A 28 3.13 -15.05 4.91
N LEU A 29 2.88 -14.57 6.13
CA LEU A 29 1.61 -13.91 6.46
C LEU A 29 1.42 -12.62 5.68
N ARG A 30 2.49 -11.83 5.48
CA ARG A 30 2.44 -10.63 4.64
C ARG A 30 2.09 -10.97 3.19
N ALA A 31 2.68 -12.03 2.63
CA ALA A 31 2.33 -12.52 1.30
C ALA A 31 0.88 -13.05 1.22
N ALA A 32 0.41 -13.77 2.24
CA ALA A 32 -0.97 -14.23 2.30
C ALA A 32 -1.96 -13.06 2.37
N ARG A 33 -1.72 -12.06 3.21
CA ARG A 33 -2.56 -10.84 3.28
C ARG A 33 -2.61 -10.11 1.94
N LEU A 34 -1.49 -10.04 1.23
CA LEU A 34 -1.42 -9.49 -0.12
C LEU A 34 -2.33 -10.25 -1.09
N LEU A 35 -2.20 -11.58 -1.15
CA LEU A 35 -3.03 -12.41 -2.02
C LEU A 35 -4.51 -12.26 -1.68
N MET A 36 -4.87 -12.23 -0.39
CA MET A 36 -6.23 -11.99 0.06
C MET A 36 -6.79 -10.65 -0.45
N ALA A 37 -6.02 -9.57 -0.34
CA ALA A 37 -6.41 -8.24 -0.87
C ALA A 37 -6.52 -8.21 -2.40
N CYS A 38 -5.77 -9.08 -3.09
CA CYS A 38 -5.85 -9.27 -4.54
C CYS A 38 -7.09 -10.08 -4.97
N GLY A 39 -7.91 -10.56 -4.03
CA GLY A 39 -9.02 -11.47 -4.33
C GLY A 39 -8.58 -12.91 -4.61
N GLU A 40 -7.38 -13.28 -4.17
CA GLU A 40 -6.78 -14.61 -4.37
C GLU A 40 -6.72 -15.38 -3.06
N MET A 41 -6.83 -16.71 -3.13
CA MET A 41 -6.65 -17.59 -1.97
C MET A 41 -5.16 -17.90 -1.78
N ALA A 42 -4.74 -18.07 -0.53
CA ALA A 42 -3.39 -18.53 -0.21
C ALA A 42 -3.43 -19.71 0.77
N VAL A 43 -2.54 -20.68 0.59
CA VAL A 43 -2.36 -21.79 1.55
C VAL A 43 -0.92 -21.78 2.04
N ILE A 44 -0.76 -21.73 3.36
CA ILE A 44 0.55 -21.93 4.01
C ILE A 44 0.58 -23.34 4.59
N ALA A 45 1.49 -24.18 4.08
CA ALA A 45 1.59 -25.58 4.46
C ALA A 45 3.04 -25.98 4.78
N HIS A 46 3.20 -27.02 5.61
CA HIS A 46 4.50 -27.55 6.00
C HIS A 46 5.04 -28.51 4.93
N GLY A 47 6.08 -28.10 4.20
CA GLY A 47 6.55 -28.78 2.98
C GLY A 47 6.98 -30.26 3.14
N ARG A 48 7.34 -30.71 4.35
CA ARG A 48 7.67 -32.13 4.61
C ARG A 48 6.48 -32.97 5.07
N LYS A 49 5.47 -32.34 5.67
CA LYS A 49 4.31 -33.02 6.30
C LYS A 49 3.14 -33.08 5.34
N HIS A 50 2.96 -32.04 4.54
CA HIS A 50 1.82 -31.87 3.65
C HIS A 50 2.21 -32.20 2.20
N ARG A 51 1.25 -32.70 1.42
CA ARG A 51 1.44 -33.08 0.02
C ARG A 51 0.70 -32.08 -0.86
N LEU A 52 1.38 -31.56 -1.88
CA LEU A 52 0.78 -30.59 -2.81
C LEU A 52 -0.48 -31.14 -3.49
N CYS A 53 -0.45 -32.41 -3.94
CA CYS A 53 -1.60 -33.05 -4.57
C CYS A 53 -2.85 -33.08 -3.67
N HIS A 54 -2.69 -33.27 -2.36
CA HIS A 54 -3.82 -33.26 -1.42
C HIS A 54 -4.38 -31.86 -1.23
N ILE A 55 -3.52 -30.84 -1.18
CA ILE A 55 -3.96 -29.43 -1.11
C ILE A 55 -4.75 -29.07 -2.37
N LEU A 56 -4.25 -29.45 -3.56
CA LEU A 56 -4.94 -29.21 -4.83
C LEU A 56 -6.26 -29.98 -4.96
N ALA A 57 -6.37 -31.13 -4.30
CA ALA A 57 -7.60 -31.92 -4.19
C ALA A 57 -8.59 -31.37 -3.14
N GLY A 58 -8.26 -30.26 -2.47
CA GLY A 58 -9.14 -29.62 -1.47
C GLY A 58 -9.07 -30.23 -0.08
N CYS A 59 -8.11 -31.11 0.21
CA CYS A 59 -7.93 -31.62 1.57
C CYS A 59 -7.44 -30.51 2.51
N GLU A 60 -7.97 -30.47 3.73
CA GLU A 60 -7.57 -29.50 4.75
C GLU A 60 -6.13 -29.76 5.24
N GLN A 61 -5.14 -29.17 4.56
CA GLN A 61 -3.73 -29.22 4.95
C GLN A 61 -3.13 -27.82 5.07
N GLY A 62 -2.53 -27.54 6.24
CA GLY A 62 -1.97 -26.22 6.54
C GLY A 62 -3.04 -25.20 6.92
N THR A 63 -2.83 -23.94 6.55
CA THR A 63 -3.73 -22.83 6.84
C THR A 63 -4.18 -22.18 5.53
N LEU A 64 -5.49 -22.21 5.27
CA LEU A 64 -6.13 -21.57 4.13
C LEU A 64 -6.52 -20.13 4.50
N PHE A 65 -6.12 -19.20 3.66
CA PHE A 65 -6.46 -17.78 3.71
C PHE A 65 -7.38 -17.47 2.54
N LEU A 66 -8.61 -17.05 2.86
CA LEU A 66 -9.62 -16.68 1.87
C LEU A 66 -9.56 -15.17 1.62
N PRO A 67 -9.80 -14.71 0.38
CA PRO A 67 -9.87 -13.29 0.10
C PRO A 67 -10.97 -12.62 0.92
N THR A 68 -10.66 -11.42 1.43
CA THR A 68 -11.61 -10.58 2.16
C THR A 68 -11.83 -9.30 1.38
N GLY A 69 -13.10 -8.93 1.15
CA GLY A 69 -13.46 -7.68 0.46
C GLY A 69 -13.46 -7.73 -1.07
N ARG A 70 -13.42 -6.55 -1.72
CA ARG A 70 -13.43 -6.41 -3.19
C ARG A 70 -12.05 -6.68 -3.79
N LYS A 71 -12.03 -7.40 -4.90
CA LYS A 71 -10.84 -7.67 -5.71
C LYS A 71 -10.18 -6.36 -6.16
N LEU A 72 -8.94 -6.11 -5.72
CA LEU A 72 -8.13 -5.03 -6.27
C LEU A 72 -7.87 -5.26 -7.76
N ASN A 73 -8.07 -4.22 -8.57
CA ASN A 73 -7.74 -4.29 -9.99
C ASN A 73 -6.22 -4.49 -10.19
N SER A 74 -5.81 -4.98 -11.36
CA SER A 74 -4.39 -5.27 -11.64
C SER A 74 -3.46 -4.07 -11.43
N ARG A 75 -3.95 -2.85 -11.67
CA ARG A 75 -3.17 -1.61 -11.51
C ARG A 75 -2.92 -1.30 -10.04
N HIS A 76 -3.94 -1.40 -9.19
CA HIS A 76 -3.81 -1.24 -7.74
C HIS A 76 -2.95 -2.33 -7.12
N ARG A 77 -3.02 -3.56 -7.62
CA ARG A 77 -2.13 -4.65 -7.19
C ARG A 77 -0.67 -4.33 -7.47
N TRP A 78 -0.38 -3.87 -8.69
CA TRP A 78 0.98 -3.47 -9.05
C TRP A 78 1.47 -2.31 -8.18
N LEU A 79 0.65 -1.26 -8.04
CA LEU A 79 1.00 -0.04 -7.33
C LEU A 79 1.17 -0.24 -5.81
N GLY A 80 0.29 -1.02 -5.19
CA GLY A 80 0.34 -1.27 -3.76
C GLY A 80 1.52 -2.16 -3.36
N PHE A 81 1.92 -3.09 -4.23
CA PHE A 81 2.68 -4.27 -3.77
C PHE A 81 3.82 -4.74 -4.68
N ALA A 82 3.73 -4.58 -5.99
CA ALA A 82 4.77 -5.04 -6.91
C ALA A 82 5.77 -3.94 -7.29
N SER A 83 5.36 -2.67 -7.22
CA SER A 83 6.21 -1.53 -7.53
C SER A 83 7.12 -1.14 -6.36
N MET A 84 8.36 -0.77 -6.69
CA MET A 84 9.27 -0.11 -5.75
C MET A 84 8.94 1.38 -5.67
N SER A 85 8.90 1.92 -4.45
CA SER A 85 8.78 3.36 -4.24
C SER A 85 10.15 4.03 -4.44
N ARG A 86 10.20 5.11 -5.23
CA ARG A 86 11.41 5.90 -5.49
C ARG A 86 11.61 7.06 -4.50
N GLY A 87 10.55 7.44 -3.80
CA GLY A 87 10.57 8.48 -2.79
C GLY A 87 9.30 8.47 -1.93
N SER A 88 9.08 9.57 -1.21
CA SER A 88 7.92 9.79 -0.35
C SER A 88 7.36 11.19 -0.48
N ALA A 89 6.07 11.34 -0.22
CA ALA A 89 5.38 12.59 -0.02
C ALA A 89 4.76 12.59 1.39
N VAL A 90 5.14 13.56 2.22
CA VAL A 90 4.57 13.80 3.54
C VAL A 90 3.39 14.74 3.39
N ILE A 91 2.23 14.35 3.92
CA ILE A 91 0.98 15.09 3.73
C ILE A 91 0.40 15.57 5.07
N ASP A 92 -0.31 16.68 5.03
CA ASP A 92 -1.00 17.21 6.21
C ASP A 92 -2.26 16.39 6.56
N ARG A 93 -2.83 16.67 7.74
CA ARG A 93 -4.07 16.02 8.21
C ARG A 93 -5.28 16.27 7.28
N GLY A 94 -5.34 17.41 6.61
CA GLY A 94 -6.43 17.74 5.68
C GLY A 94 -6.39 16.85 4.45
N ALA A 95 -5.21 16.67 3.86
CA ALA A 95 -4.95 15.76 2.76
C ALA A 95 -5.16 14.31 3.17
N GLN A 96 -4.71 13.91 4.35
CA GLN A 96 -4.94 12.56 4.88
C GLN A 96 -6.44 12.24 4.95
N ARG A 97 -7.26 13.15 5.50
CA ARG A 97 -8.72 12.98 5.50
C ARG A 97 -9.31 12.97 4.09
N ALA A 98 -8.84 13.86 3.22
CA ALA A 98 -9.34 13.93 1.84
C ALA A 98 -9.11 12.62 1.07
N ILE A 99 -7.94 12.00 1.20
CA ILE A 99 -7.64 10.74 0.51
C ILE A 99 -8.27 9.53 1.19
N ALA A 100 -8.31 9.49 2.54
CA ALA A 100 -8.76 8.32 3.28
C ALA A 100 -10.28 8.24 3.46
N GLU A 101 -10.94 9.38 3.68
CA GLU A 101 -12.36 9.43 4.02
C GLU A 101 -13.24 9.89 2.85
N GLN A 102 -12.68 10.68 1.91
CA GLN A 102 -13.45 11.33 0.84
C GLN A 102 -13.15 10.81 -0.56
N ASP A 103 -12.23 9.84 -0.70
CA ASP A 103 -11.82 9.26 -1.99
C ASP A 103 -11.39 10.33 -3.02
N LYS A 104 -10.65 11.33 -2.55
CA LYS A 104 -10.12 12.43 -3.38
C LYS A 104 -8.66 12.19 -3.78
N SER A 105 -8.25 12.88 -4.85
CA SER A 105 -6.85 12.94 -5.26
C SER A 105 -6.00 13.76 -4.27
N LEU A 106 -4.71 13.44 -4.18
CA LEU A 106 -3.75 14.22 -3.41
C LEU A 106 -3.35 15.48 -4.18
N LEU A 107 -3.63 16.66 -3.64
CA LEU A 107 -3.30 17.94 -4.25
C LEU A 107 -2.00 18.54 -3.67
N PRO A 108 -1.28 19.40 -4.42
CA PRO A 108 -0.04 20.02 -3.94
C PRO A 108 -0.20 20.80 -2.62
N VAL A 109 -1.36 21.45 -2.44
CA VAL A 109 -1.72 22.22 -1.24
C VAL A 109 -1.62 21.41 0.05
N GLY A 110 -1.79 20.09 -0.04
CA GLY A 110 -1.77 19.19 1.11
C GLY A 110 -0.46 18.43 1.31
N VAL A 111 0.58 18.74 0.52
CA VAL A 111 1.91 18.12 0.66
C VAL A 111 2.83 19.06 1.42
N VAL A 112 3.34 18.57 2.55
CA VAL A 112 4.20 19.31 3.49
C VAL A 112 5.67 19.20 3.07
N SER A 113 6.10 18.01 2.66
CA SER A 113 7.46 17.75 2.18
C SER A 113 7.50 16.52 1.28
N CYS A 114 8.63 16.31 0.59
CA CYS A 114 8.88 15.08 -0.13
C CYS A 114 10.36 14.68 -0.04
N GLU A 115 10.63 13.38 0.00
CA GLU A 115 11.98 12.82 0.13
C GLU A 115 12.30 11.86 -1.03
N GLY A 116 13.59 11.71 -1.31
CA GLY A 116 14.09 10.90 -2.43
C GLY A 116 14.13 11.66 -3.75
N GLU A 117 14.60 10.97 -4.80
CA GLU A 117 14.67 11.47 -6.17
C GLU A 117 13.81 10.58 -7.06
N PHE A 118 12.87 11.21 -7.76
CA PHE A 118 11.86 10.52 -8.56
C PHE A 118 11.37 11.45 -9.67
N ASP A 119 10.88 10.83 -10.76
CA ASP A 119 10.30 11.53 -11.90
C ASP A 119 8.76 11.41 -11.91
N ALA A 120 8.12 12.22 -12.74
CA ALA A 120 6.69 12.05 -13.00
C ALA A 120 6.43 10.65 -13.59
N GLY A 121 5.52 9.92 -12.97
CA GLY A 121 5.21 8.51 -13.29
C GLY A 121 5.87 7.52 -12.34
N ASP A 122 6.77 7.95 -11.45
CA ASP A 122 7.30 7.06 -10.41
C ASP A 122 6.31 6.87 -9.26
N VAL A 123 6.43 5.71 -8.61
CA VAL A 123 5.66 5.40 -7.41
C VAL A 123 6.33 6.05 -6.20
N VAL A 124 5.54 6.77 -5.42
CA VAL A 124 5.95 7.38 -4.15
C VAL A 124 5.13 6.86 -2.99
N GLN A 125 5.76 6.78 -1.82
CA GLN A 125 5.11 6.46 -0.54
C GLN A 125 4.34 7.69 -0.05
N VAL A 126 3.09 7.53 0.38
CA VAL A 126 2.32 8.59 1.06
C VAL A 126 2.48 8.39 2.56
N ILE A 127 2.99 9.42 3.23
CA ILE A 127 3.33 9.41 4.65
C ILE A 127 2.55 10.53 5.34
N GLY A 128 1.94 10.28 6.50
CA GLY A 128 1.33 11.34 7.30
C GLY A 128 2.36 12.08 8.16
N GLU A 129 1.96 13.20 8.77
CA GLU A 129 2.88 14.05 9.56
C GLU A 129 3.51 13.33 10.76
N GLN A 130 2.92 12.22 11.23
CA GLN A 130 3.43 11.44 12.35
C GLN A 130 4.33 10.28 11.88
N GLY A 131 4.66 10.22 10.59
CA GLY A 131 5.49 9.19 9.99
C GLY A 131 4.72 7.90 9.63
N GLU A 132 3.40 7.90 9.76
CA GLU A 132 2.57 6.76 9.42
C GLU A 132 2.56 6.52 7.90
N LYS A 133 2.73 5.26 7.48
CA LYS A 133 2.66 4.87 6.08
C LYS A 133 1.20 4.68 5.68
N LEU A 134 0.62 5.70 5.05
CA LEU A 134 -0.79 5.73 4.66
C LEU A 134 -1.05 4.96 3.37
N GLY A 135 -0.11 5.01 2.43
CA GLY A 135 -0.31 4.40 1.11
C GLY A 135 0.83 4.61 0.14
N ARG A 136 0.54 4.38 -1.14
CA ARG A 136 1.44 4.58 -2.29
C ARG A 136 0.66 5.01 -3.51
N GLY A 137 1.29 5.79 -4.38
CA GLY A 137 0.68 6.21 -5.64
C GLY A 137 1.65 6.71 -6.69
N LEU A 138 1.16 6.87 -7.92
CA LEU A 138 1.95 7.42 -9.03
C LEU A 138 2.01 8.94 -8.93
N CYS A 139 3.20 9.48 -8.76
CA CYS A 139 3.42 10.92 -8.70
C CYS A 139 3.33 11.53 -10.11
N ARG A 140 2.61 12.66 -10.25
CA ARG A 140 2.49 13.38 -11.53
C ARG A 140 3.54 14.49 -11.73
N TYR A 141 4.42 14.65 -10.74
CA TYR A 141 5.52 15.62 -10.72
C TYR A 141 6.83 14.89 -10.42
N SER A 142 7.94 15.42 -10.94
CA SER A 142 9.24 15.03 -10.41
C SER A 142 9.45 15.54 -8.99
N ALA A 143 10.44 15.02 -8.28
CA ALA A 143 10.83 15.52 -6.95
C ALA A 143 11.19 17.01 -6.99
N SER A 144 11.89 17.46 -8.04
CA SER A 144 12.28 18.86 -8.21
C SER A 144 11.09 19.78 -8.46
N GLU A 145 10.10 19.36 -9.25
CA GLU A 145 8.86 20.10 -9.44
C GLU A 145 8.03 20.13 -8.16
N LEU A 146 7.84 18.97 -7.51
CA LEU A 146 7.00 18.85 -6.31
C LEU A 146 7.52 19.76 -5.20
N ARG A 147 8.84 19.78 -4.95
CA ARG A 147 9.48 20.68 -3.98
C ARG A 147 9.19 22.17 -4.23
N ARG A 148 9.04 22.58 -5.49
CA ARG A 148 8.75 23.97 -5.86
C ARG A 148 7.30 24.37 -5.59
N ILE A 149 6.38 23.40 -5.47
CA ILE A 149 4.94 23.63 -5.40
C ILE A 149 4.28 23.09 -4.12
N LEU A 150 5.09 22.70 -3.13
CA LEU A 150 4.61 22.22 -1.83
C LEU A 150 3.71 23.28 -1.19
N GLY A 151 2.54 22.87 -0.69
CA GLY A 151 1.59 23.75 -0.02
C GLY A 151 0.88 24.75 -0.95
N MET A 152 1.15 24.76 -2.25
CA MET A 152 0.55 25.72 -3.19
C MET A 152 -0.85 25.27 -3.65
N ASN A 153 -1.73 26.25 -3.83
CA ASN A 153 -3.02 26.04 -4.49
C ASN A 153 -2.89 25.96 -6.02
N SER A 154 -3.93 25.54 -6.73
CA SER A 154 -3.86 25.30 -8.17
C SER A 154 -3.43 26.53 -9.01
N PRO A 155 -3.92 27.76 -8.76
CA PRO A 155 -3.40 28.96 -9.41
C PRO A 155 -1.89 29.20 -9.20
N GLU A 156 -1.41 29.04 -7.96
CA GLU A 156 0.00 29.22 -7.62
C GLU A 156 0.89 28.18 -8.31
N VAL A 157 0.48 26.92 -8.30
CA VAL A 157 1.15 25.83 -9.04
C VAL A 157 1.25 26.17 -10.53
N ALA A 158 0.16 26.69 -11.10
CA ALA A 158 0.13 27.01 -12.53
C ALA A 158 1.09 28.15 -12.90
N SER A 159 1.17 29.17 -12.03
CA SER A 159 2.13 30.26 -12.16
C SER A 159 3.59 29.76 -12.00
N ALA A 160 3.85 28.93 -10.99
CA ALA A 160 5.19 28.44 -10.67
C ALA A 160 5.78 27.51 -11.75
N LEU A 161 4.93 26.71 -12.40
CA LEU A 161 5.36 25.73 -13.42
C LEU A 161 5.09 26.17 -14.86
N GLY A 162 4.35 27.26 -15.07
CA GLY A 162 3.96 27.74 -16.40
C GLY A 162 2.99 26.79 -17.14
N ARG A 163 2.28 25.92 -16.42
CA ARG A 163 1.32 24.95 -16.97
C ARG A 163 0.18 24.65 -15.98
N PRO A 164 -1.01 24.21 -16.42
CA PRO A 164 -2.12 23.93 -15.52
C PRO A 164 -1.75 22.97 -14.39
N ALA A 165 -2.21 23.28 -13.18
CA ALA A 165 -2.00 22.43 -12.02
C ALA A 165 -2.69 21.08 -12.18
N ARG A 166 -1.97 20.04 -11.78
CA ARG A 166 -2.47 18.66 -11.65
C ARG A 166 -2.42 18.25 -10.19
N GLU A 167 -3.22 17.26 -9.83
CA GLU A 167 -3.04 16.51 -8.61
C GLU A 167 -1.65 15.86 -8.56
N VAL A 168 -1.05 15.76 -7.38
CA VAL A 168 0.22 15.08 -7.15
C VAL A 168 0.04 13.58 -7.40
N ILE A 169 -1.04 13.01 -6.87
CA ILE A 169 -1.44 11.62 -7.12
C ILE A 169 -2.95 11.62 -7.37
N HIS A 170 -3.36 11.04 -8.49
CA HIS A 170 -4.78 10.86 -8.78
C HIS A 170 -5.38 9.75 -7.93
N ARG A 171 -6.64 9.88 -7.48
CA ARG A 171 -7.30 8.85 -6.65
C ARG A 171 -7.24 7.44 -7.25
N ASP A 172 -7.39 7.33 -8.57
CA ASP A 172 -7.33 6.02 -9.25
C ASP A 172 -5.92 5.44 -9.29
N ASP A 173 -4.91 6.28 -9.08
CA ASP A 173 -3.49 5.95 -9.01
C ASP A 173 -2.97 6.03 -7.57
N LEU A 174 -3.86 5.89 -6.58
CA LEU A 174 -3.55 5.88 -5.15
C LEU A 174 -4.09 4.60 -4.51
N VAL A 175 -3.27 3.96 -3.68
CA VAL A 175 -3.65 2.80 -2.87
C VAL A 175 -3.30 3.10 -1.41
N LEU A 176 -4.30 2.98 -0.54
CA LEU A 176 -4.16 3.13 0.91
C LEU A 176 -4.08 1.76 1.61
N PHE A 177 -3.49 1.74 2.81
CA PHE A 177 -3.24 0.51 3.59
C PHE A 177 -4.19 0.29 4.77
#